data_AF-A0A960NSF3-F1
#
_entry.id   AF-A0A960NSF3-F1
#
_cell.length_a   1.000
_cell.length_b   1.000
_cell.length_c   1.000
_cell.angle_alpha   90.00
_cell.angle_beta   90.00
_cell.angle_gamma   90.00
#
_symmetry.space_group_name_H-M   'P 1'
#
loop_
_entity.id
_entity.type
_entity.pdbx_description
1 polymer ?
#
loop_
_entity_poly.entity_id
_entity_poly.type
_entity_poly.pdbx_seq_one_letter_code
_entity_poly.pdbx_strand_id
1 'polypeptide(L)'
;MKKWLYIIAPAIMLAVFTFFYFSQAKELEIREAERQAQIEKDRQADEARRAAIEEKARLDAAKRAAEREAEAAAKEAERVAKWEAEGKEIQEATDAYNAEADKYAKEIAALEIQLDTLRKTKEALNAEVLAMAKRVEQARIDKRTAELEIQRKTELMVKRAEASTLAQMPVTTTTNSRR
;
A
#
# COMPACT_ATOMS: atom_id res chain seq x y z
N MET A 1 -13.16 28.18 -131.42
CA MET A 1 -13.33 28.51 -129.99
C MET A 1 -13.69 27.29 -129.13
N LYS A 2 -12.90 26.21 -129.14
CA LYS A 2 -13.15 24.99 -128.33
C LYS A 2 -11.95 24.54 -127.47
N LYS A 3 -10.74 25.04 -127.77
CA LYS A 3 -9.50 24.67 -127.07
C LYS A 3 -9.33 25.33 -125.69
N TRP A 4 -9.92 26.51 -125.47
CA TRP A 4 -9.89 27.22 -124.18
C TRP A 4 -10.81 26.58 -123.12
N LEU A 5 -11.85 25.85 -123.54
CA LEU A 5 -12.76 25.14 -122.63
C LEU A 5 -12.04 24.04 -121.84
N TYR A 6 -11.06 23.36 -122.46
CA TYR A 6 -10.25 22.30 -121.83
C TYR A 6 -9.23 22.82 -120.81
N ILE A 7 -9.01 24.13 -120.72
CA ILE A 7 -8.10 24.76 -119.74
C ILE A 7 -8.92 25.47 -118.65
N ILE A 8 -9.95 26.21 -119.03
CA ILE A 8 -10.80 26.96 -118.10
C ILE A 8 -11.60 26.02 -117.20
N ALA A 9 -12.16 24.93 -117.75
CA ALA A 9 -12.94 23.98 -116.95
C ALA A 9 -12.12 23.29 -115.84
N PRO A 10 -10.92 22.72 -116.10
CA PRO A 10 -10.09 22.17 -115.03
C PRO A 10 -9.53 23.24 -114.09
N ALA A 11 -9.27 24.47 -114.56
CA ALA A 11 -8.84 25.56 -113.68
C ALA A 11 -9.94 25.98 -112.68
N ILE A 12 -11.20 26.06 -113.13
CA ILE A 12 -12.35 26.34 -112.26
C ILE A 12 -12.58 25.16 -111.29
N MET A 13 -12.49 23.92 -111.76
CA MET A 13 -12.58 22.73 -110.89
C MET A 13 -11.48 22.72 -109.83
N LEU A 14 -10.25 23.13 -110.18
CA LEU A 14 -9.12 23.19 -109.25
C LEU A 14 -9.28 24.33 -108.24
N ALA A 15 -9.82 25.48 -108.64
CA ALA A 15 -10.17 26.58 -107.72
C ALA A 15 -11.29 26.18 -106.75
N VAL A 16 -12.33 25.48 -107.22
CA VAL A 16 -13.41 24.96 -106.36
C VAL A 16 -12.87 23.90 -105.40
N PHE A 17 -12.01 23.00 -105.89
CA PHE A 17 -11.39 21.95 -105.09
C PHE A 17 -10.47 22.51 -103.99
N THR A 18 -9.62 23.49 -104.32
CA THR A 18 -8.71 24.13 -103.34
C THR A 18 -9.49 24.89 -102.27
N PHE A 19 -10.56 25.61 -102.64
CA PHE A 19 -11.44 26.27 -101.66
C PHE A 19 -12.10 25.25 -100.71
N PHE A 20 -12.65 24.15 -101.24
CA PHE A 20 -13.25 23.09 -100.43
C PHE A 20 -12.22 22.37 -99.55
N TYR A 21 -11.01 22.12 -100.06
CA TYR A 21 -9.94 21.48 -99.32
C TYR A 21 -9.48 22.34 -98.13
N PHE A 22 -9.24 23.64 -98.33
CA PHE A 22 -8.87 24.53 -97.23
C PHE A 22 -10.00 24.74 -96.22
N SER A 23 -11.27 24.75 -96.66
CA SER A 23 -12.43 24.78 -95.76
C SER A 23 -12.48 23.53 -94.88
N GLN A 24 -12.31 22.35 -95.47
CA GLN A 24 -12.33 21.07 -94.74
C GLN A 24 -11.09 20.88 -93.85
N ALA A 25 -9.91 21.36 -94.28
CA ALA A 25 -8.69 21.31 -93.48
C ALA A 25 -8.82 22.16 -92.22
N LYS A 26 -9.39 23.38 -92.32
CA LYS A 26 -9.68 24.22 -91.14
C LYS A 26 -10.73 23.61 -90.22
N GLU A 27 -11.77 23.01 -90.78
CA GLU A 27 -12.80 22.34 -89.98
C GLU A 27 -12.24 21.12 -89.22
N LEU A 28 -11.31 20.38 -89.83
CA LEU A 28 -10.55 19.31 -89.17
C LEU A 28 -9.63 19.84 -88.07
N GLU A 29 -8.86 20.91 -88.31
CA GLU A 29 -8.01 21.53 -87.28
C GLU A 29 -8.81 22.03 -86.08
N ILE A 30 -9.97 22.67 -86.31
CA ILE A 30 -10.85 23.12 -85.21
C ILE A 30 -11.40 21.93 -84.43
N ARG A 31 -11.88 20.88 -85.10
CA ARG A 31 -12.37 19.66 -84.43
C ARG A 31 -11.26 18.94 -83.66
N GLU A 32 -10.03 18.94 -84.16
CA GLU A 32 -8.88 18.36 -83.45
C GLU A 32 -8.48 19.21 -82.24
N ALA A 33 -8.47 20.54 -82.37
CA ALA A 33 -8.22 21.46 -81.25
C ALA A 33 -9.30 21.35 -80.17
N GLU A 34 -10.57 21.25 -80.54
CA GLU A 34 -11.68 21.03 -79.60
C GLU A 34 -11.57 19.67 -78.91
N ARG A 35 -11.20 18.60 -79.65
CA ARG A 35 -10.99 17.28 -79.07
C ARG A 35 -9.81 17.26 -78.10
N GLN A 36 -8.70 17.91 -78.44
CA GLN A 36 -7.54 18.09 -77.56
C GLN A 36 -7.92 18.88 -76.29
N ALA A 37 -8.66 19.98 -76.45
CA ALA A 37 -9.13 20.78 -75.32
C ALA A 37 -10.09 20.00 -74.40
N GLN A 38 -10.93 19.13 -74.96
CA GLN A 38 -11.81 18.28 -74.18
C GLN A 38 -11.04 17.19 -73.43
N ILE A 39 -10.08 16.54 -74.09
CA ILE A 39 -9.19 15.54 -73.46
C ILE A 39 -8.41 16.18 -72.30
N GLU A 40 -7.90 17.39 -72.48
CA GLU A 40 -7.16 18.10 -71.43
C GLU A 40 -8.06 18.50 -70.26
N LYS A 41 -9.29 18.96 -70.52
CA LYS A 41 -10.28 19.22 -69.46
C LYS A 41 -10.67 17.97 -68.70
N ASP A 42 -10.89 16.85 -69.40
CA ASP A 42 -11.25 15.59 -68.78
C ASP A 42 -10.09 15.05 -67.95
N ARG A 43 -8.84 15.18 -68.43
CA ARG A 43 -7.62 14.87 -67.66
C ARG A 43 -7.50 15.70 -66.39
N GLN A 44 -7.66 17.02 -66.48
CA GLN A 44 -7.57 17.90 -65.31
C GLN A 44 -8.70 17.62 -64.29
N ALA A 45 -9.91 17.32 -64.77
CA ALA A 45 -11.02 16.94 -63.90
C ALA A 45 -10.77 15.60 -63.18
N ASP A 46 -10.19 14.61 -63.89
CA ASP A 46 -9.85 13.32 -63.31
C ASP A 46 -8.67 13.43 -62.33
N GLU A 47 -7.66 14.23 -62.63
CA GLU A 47 -6.54 14.52 -61.71
C GLU A 47 -7.02 15.25 -60.45
N ALA A 48 -7.89 16.26 -60.60
CA ALA A 48 -8.48 16.96 -59.47
C ALA A 48 -9.34 16.03 -58.60
N ARG A 49 -10.11 15.12 -59.21
CA ARG A 49 -10.88 14.10 -58.49
C ARG A 49 -9.97 13.12 -57.76
N ARG A 50 -8.90 12.64 -58.40
CA ARG A 50 -7.90 11.75 -57.78
C ARG A 50 -7.22 12.44 -56.60
N ALA A 51 -6.75 13.67 -56.77
CA ALA A 51 -6.13 14.46 -55.70
C ALA A 51 -7.08 14.68 -54.50
N ALA A 52 -8.36 14.99 -54.77
CA ALA A 52 -9.35 15.17 -53.70
C ALA A 52 -9.67 13.86 -52.94
N ILE A 53 -9.66 12.72 -53.63
CA ILE A 53 -9.83 11.40 -53.01
C ILE A 53 -8.61 11.04 -52.18
N GLU A 54 -7.40 11.25 -52.71
CA GLU A 54 -6.14 10.98 -52.00
C GLU A 54 -6.00 11.85 -50.74
N GLU A 55 -6.33 13.13 -50.83
CA GLU A 55 -6.25 14.04 -49.68
C GLU A 55 -7.27 13.66 -48.60
N LYS A 56 -8.51 13.32 -48.99
CA LYS A 56 -9.50 12.80 -48.04
C LYS A 56 -9.06 11.49 -47.40
N ALA A 57 -8.47 10.58 -48.18
CA ALA A 57 -7.93 9.33 -47.65
C ALA A 57 -6.78 9.57 -46.67
N ARG A 58 -5.88 10.53 -46.96
CA ARG A 58 -4.80 10.92 -46.06
C ARG A 58 -5.31 11.52 -44.76
N LEU A 59 -6.26 12.46 -44.83
CA LEU A 59 -6.83 13.11 -43.65
C LEU A 59 -7.57 12.11 -42.75
N ASP A 60 -8.36 11.22 -43.35
CA ASP A 60 -9.08 10.17 -42.65
C ASP A 60 -8.13 9.13 -42.02
N ALA A 61 -7.06 8.74 -42.73
CA ALA A 61 -6.01 7.89 -42.18
C ALA A 61 -5.27 8.56 -41.01
N ALA A 62 -4.92 9.85 -41.15
CA ALA A 62 -4.26 10.63 -40.10
C ALA A 62 -5.16 10.79 -38.86
N LYS A 63 -6.47 11.03 -39.07
CA LYS A 63 -7.43 11.13 -37.98
C LYS A 63 -7.55 9.81 -37.20
N ARG A 64 -7.68 8.67 -37.89
CA ARG A 64 -7.70 7.36 -37.23
C ARG A 64 -6.38 7.01 -36.54
N ALA A 65 -5.25 7.46 -37.07
CA ALA A 65 -3.96 7.28 -36.40
C ALA A 65 -3.92 8.08 -35.09
N ALA A 66 -4.29 9.36 -35.13
CA ALA A 66 -4.35 10.22 -33.96
C ALA A 66 -5.35 9.72 -32.89
N GLU A 67 -6.52 9.22 -33.31
CA GLU A 67 -7.51 8.62 -32.39
C GLU A 67 -6.95 7.38 -31.69
N ARG A 68 -6.23 6.50 -32.41
CA ARG A 68 -5.60 5.32 -31.82
C ARG A 68 -4.46 5.68 -30.87
N GLU A 69 -3.65 6.67 -31.21
CA GLU A 69 -2.58 7.15 -30.33
C GLU A 69 -3.14 7.78 -29.06
N ALA A 70 -4.21 8.59 -29.17
CA ALA A 70 -4.87 9.18 -28.02
C ALA A 70 -5.52 8.13 -27.11
N GLU A 71 -6.19 7.13 -27.69
CA GLU A 71 -6.78 6.02 -26.94
C GLU A 71 -5.71 5.17 -26.25
N ALA A 72 -4.60 4.88 -26.95
CA ALA A 72 -3.47 4.15 -26.37
C ALA A 72 -2.82 4.93 -25.22
N ALA A 73 -2.60 6.23 -25.39
CA ALA A 73 -2.06 7.10 -24.36
C ALA A 73 -2.98 7.19 -23.14
N ALA A 74 -4.30 7.29 -23.35
CA ALA A 74 -5.28 7.31 -22.27
C ALA A 74 -5.30 5.99 -21.49
N LYS A 75 -5.29 4.84 -22.19
CA LYS A 75 -5.22 3.52 -21.55
C LYS A 75 -3.95 3.33 -20.75
N GLU A 76 -2.82 3.79 -21.28
CA GLU A 76 -1.54 3.68 -20.57
C GLU A 76 -1.49 4.60 -19.35
N ALA A 77 -1.98 5.84 -19.48
CA ALA A 77 -2.09 6.75 -18.35
C ALA A 77 -3.02 6.19 -17.25
N GLU A 78 -4.15 5.60 -17.61
CA GLU A 78 -5.05 4.95 -16.65
C GLU A 78 -4.38 3.74 -15.98
N ARG A 79 -3.65 2.92 -16.75
CA ARG A 79 -2.92 1.76 -16.23
C ARG A 79 -1.84 2.18 -15.22
N VAL A 80 -1.06 3.20 -15.56
CA VAL A 80 -0.01 3.75 -14.69
C VAL A 80 -0.65 4.36 -13.44
N ALA A 81 -1.70 5.16 -13.59
CA ALA A 81 -2.39 5.77 -12.45
C ALA A 81 -2.97 4.72 -11.49
N LYS A 82 -3.56 3.64 -12.01
CA LYS A 82 -4.03 2.51 -11.18
C LYS A 82 -2.89 1.82 -10.46
N TRP A 83 -1.81 1.50 -11.17
CA TRP A 83 -0.66 0.84 -10.59
C TRP A 83 0.00 1.68 -9.48
N GLU A 84 0.13 2.99 -9.69
CA GLU A 84 0.65 3.91 -8.68
C GLU A 84 -0.28 4.03 -7.47
N ALA A 85 -1.61 4.05 -7.69
CA ALA A 85 -2.58 4.11 -6.60
C ALA A 85 -2.57 2.83 -5.76
N GLU A 86 -2.62 1.66 -6.40
CA GLU A 86 -2.53 0.37 -5.72
C GLU A 86 -1.17 0.22 -5.01
N GLY A 87 -0.08 0.64 -5.65
CA GLY A 87 1.25 0.62 -5.06
C GLY A 87 1.35 1.48 -3.79
N LYS A 88 0.75 2.67 -3.79
CA LYS A 88 0.67 3.54 -2.61
C LYS A 88 -0.17 2.91 -1.51
N GLU A 89 -1.33 2.36 -1.83
CA GLU A 89 -2.21 1.71 -0.84
C GLU A 89 -1.49 0.53 -0.17
N ILE A 90 -0.81 -0.31 -0.95
CA ILE A 90 0.00 -1.42 -0.43
C ILE A 90 1.12 -0.92 0.48
N GLN A 91 1.81 0.15 0.07
CA GLN A 91 2.90 0.73 0.86
C GLN A 91 2.37 1.30 2.19
N GLU A 92 1.31 2.09 2.16
CA GLU A 92 0.67 2.66 3.35
C GLU A 92 0.20 1.57 4.31
N ALA A 93 -0.45 0.51 3.80
CA ALA A 93 -0.86 -0.63 4.60
C ALA A 93 0.34 -1.35 5.21
N THR A 94 1.41 -1.56 4.43
CA THR A 94 2.63 -2.22 4.91
C THR A 94 3.31 -1.40 6.02
N ASP A 95 3.41 -0.09 5.83
CA ASP A 95 4.00 0.82 6.82
C ASP A 95 3.16 0.85 8.11
N ALA A 96 1.83 0.85 7.99
CA ALA A 96 0.93 0.77 9.14
C ALA A 96 1.11 -0.55 9.92
N TYR A 97 1.12 -1.69 9.23
CA TYR A 97 1.31 -2.99 9.89
C TYR A 97 2.69 -3.14 10.53
N ASN A 98 3.75 -2.60 9.90
CA ASN A 98 5.08 -2.57 10.49
C ASN A 98 5.10 -1.71 11.76
N ALA A 99 4.45 -0.54 11.75
CA ALA A 99 4.33 0.31 12.93
C ALA A 99 3.55 -0.36 14.07
N GLU A 100 2.47 -1.09 13.75
CA GLU A 100 1.74 -1.89 14.73
C GLU A 100 2.58 -3.05 15.29
N ALA A 101 3.32 -3.75 14.44
CA ALA A 101 4.21 -4.83 14.86
C ALA A 101 5.30 -4.32 15.82
N ASP A 102 5.92 -3.18 15.51
CA ASP A 102 6.90 -2.54 16.38
C ASP A 102 6.31 -2.11 17.72
N LYS A 103 5.07 -1.61 17.72
CA LYS A 103 4.35 -1.26 18.94
C LYS A 103 4.11 -2.50 19.81
N TYR A 104 3.58 -3.58 19.22
CA TYR A 104 3.34 -4.82 19.95
C TYR A 104 4.63 -5.47 20.45
N ALA A 105 5.72 -5.42 19.68
CA ALA A 105 7.01 -5.93 20.11
C ALA A 105 7.51 -5.19 21.38
N LYS A 106 7.33 -3.86 21.44
CA LYS A 106 7.67 -3.06 22.63
C LYS A 106 6.77 -3.38 23.82
N GLU A 107 5.47 -3.54 23.59
CA GLU A 107 4.51 -3.92 24.64
C GLU A 107 4.83 -5.31 25.22
N ILE A 108 5.15 -6.28 24.36
CA ILE A 108 5.57 -7.63 24.77
C ILE A 108 6.82 -7.54 25.63
N ALA A 109 7.87 -6.85 25.18
CA ALA A 109 9.10 -6.69 25.94
C ALA A 109 8.86 -6.02 27.31
N ALA A 110 8.00 -5.00 27.36
CA ALA A 110 7.63 -4.35 28.60
C ALA A 110 6.88 -5.30 29.57
N LEU A 111 5.94 -6.09 29.05
CA LEU A 111 5.21 -7.08 29.84
C LEU A 111 6.12 -8.21 30.34
N GLU A 112 7.08 -8.66 29.55
CA GLU A 112 8.07 -9.66 29.97
C GLU A 112 8.93 -9.14 31.14
N ILE A 113 9.40 -7.89 31.07
CA ILE A 113 10.13 -7.24 32.16
C ILE A 113 9.27 -7.13 33.42
N GLN A 114 7.99 -6.74 33.27
CA GLN A 114 7.06 -6.68 34.40
C GLN A 114 6.87 -8.06 35.03
N LEU A 115 6.70 -9.10 34.21
CA LEU A 115 6.49 -10.47 34.68
C LEU A 115 7.71 -10.98 35.45
N ASP A 116 8.92 -10.77 34.95
CA ASP A 116 10.15 -11.12 35.66
C ASP A 116 10.29 -10.36 37.00
N THR A 117 9.98 -9.06 36.99
CA THR A 117 9.98 -8.23 38.20
C THR A 117 8.98 -8.73 39.24
N LEU A 118 7.76 -9.08 38.82
CA LEU A 118 6.74 -9.65 39.70
C LEU A 118 7.18 -11.00 40.28
N ARG A 119 7.82 -11.86 39.48
CA ARG A 119 8.36 -13.14 39.96
C ARG A 119 9.41 -12.94 41.05
N LYS A 120 10.39 -12.07 40.79
CA LYS A 120 11.43 -11.71 41.79
C LYS A 120 10.83 -11.12 43.06
N THR A 121 9.85 -10.22 42.91
CA THR A 121 9.16 -9.59 44.04
C THR A 121 8.38 -10.62 44.87
N LYS A 122 7.68 -11.54 44.21
CA LYS A 122 6.97 -12.65 44.87
C LYS A 122 7.94 -13.54 45.67
N GLU A 123 9.07 -13.91 45.08
CA GLU A 123 10.09 -14.73 45.75
C GLU A 123 10.68 -14.01 46.97
N ALA A 124 11.01 -12.73 46.83
CA ALA A 124 11.50 -11.91 47.93
C ALA A 124 10.48 -11.80 49.07
N LEU A 125 9.21 -11.50 48.75
CA LEU A 125 8.13 -11.43 49.74
C LEU A 125 7.90 -12.78 50.43
N ASN A 126 7.94 -13.89 49.69
CA ASN A 126 7.80 -15.22 50.30
C ASN A 126 8.93 -15.52 51.29
N ALA A 127 10.17 -15.16 50.94
CA ALA A 127 11.31 -15.31 51.84
C ALA A 127 11.17 -14.43 53.10
N GLU A 128 10.71 -13.18 52.94
CA GLU A 128 10.47 -12.26 54.05
C GLU A 128 9.36 -12.76 54.98
N VAL A 129 8.24 -13.23 54.42
CA VAL A 129 7.12 -13.81 55.18
C VAL A 129 7.59 -15.02 55.98
N LEU A 130 8.38 -15.92 55.38
CA LEU A 130 8.93 -17.07 56.08
C LEU A 130 9.89 -16.65 57.20
N ALA A 131 10.75 -15.65 56.97
CA ALA A 131 11.64 -15.12 57.98
C ALA A 131 10.88 -14.47 59.14
N MET A 132 9.83 -13.71 58.85
CA MET A 132 8.95 -13.13 59.87
C MET A 132 8.24 -14.21 60.68
N ALA A 133 7.67 -15.24 60.03
CA ALA A 133 7.04 -16.36 60.71
C ALA A 133 8.04 -17.07 61.65
N LYS A 134 9.27 -17.31 61.19
CA LYS A 134 10.34 -17.89 62.02
C LYS A 134 10.66 -17.03 63.24
N ARG A 135 10.74 -15.70 63.10
CA ARG A 135 10.99 -14.79 64.23
C ARG A 135 9.86 -14.85 65.27
N VAL A 136 8.60 -14.91 64.82
CA VAL A 136 7.44 -15.03 65.71
C VAL A 136 7.48 -16.35 66.48
N GLU A 137 7.78 -17.46 65.81
CA GLU A 137 7.90 -18.76 66.48
C GLU A 137 9.08 -18.81 67.44
N GLN A 138 10.23 -18.23 67.08
CA GLN A 138 11.35 -18.12 68.00
C GLN A 138 10.98 -17.33 69.26
N ALA A 139 10.32 -16.18 69.10
CA ALA A 139 9.86 -15.38 70.24
C ALA A 139 8.85 -16.15 71.12
N ARG A 140 7.99 -16.99 70.54
CA ARG A 140 7.08 -17.88 71.28
C ARG A 140 7.84 -18.94 72.08
N ILE A 141 8.89 -19.54 71.49
CA ILE A 141 9.75 -20.51 72.18
C ILE A 141 10.47 -19.82 73.33
N ASP A 142 11.11 -18.68 73.10
CA ASP A 142 11.86 -17.93 74.11
C ASP A 142 10.96 -17.52 75.28
N LYS A 143 9.73 -17.08 75.00
CA LYS A 143 8.72 -16.80 76.02
C LYS A 143 8.41 -18.03 76.87
N ARG A 144 8.12 -19.18 76.25
CA ARG A 144 7.83 -20.44 76.98
C ARG A 144 9.02 -20.89 77.82
N THR A 145 10.24 -20.76 77.30
CA THR A 145 11.47 -21.08 78.04
C THR A 145 11.62 -20.18 79.26
N ALA A 146 11.40 -18.87 79.11
CA ALA A 146 11.44 -17.92 80.23
C ALA A 146 10.38 -18.23 81.28
N GLU A 147 9.15 -18.58 80.87
CA GLU A 147 8.08 -18.99 81.78
C GLU A 147 8.47 -20.24 82.59
N LEU A 148 9.05 -21.26 81.95
CA LEU A 148 9.55 -22.46 82.62
C LEU A 148 10.70 -22.17 83.59
N GLU A 149 11.62 -21.27 83.24
CA GLU A 149 12.69 -20.85 84.16
C GLU A 149 12.15 -20.11 85.37
N ILE A 150 11.16 -19.22 85.18
CA ILE A 150 10.48 -18.52 86.28
C ILE A 150 9.81 -19.54 87.20
N GLN A 151 9.10 -20.53 86.65
CA GLN A 151 8.48 -21.59 87.43
C GLN A 151 9.52 -22.38 88.23
N ARG A 152 10.61 -22.85 87.61
CA ARG A 152 11.71 -23.56 88.30
C ARG A 152 12.36 -22.74 89.40
N LYS A 153 12.66 -21.45 89.15
CA LYS A 153 13.25 -20.55 90.15
C LYS A 153 12.28 -20.32 91.31
N THR A 154 10.99 -20.15 91.03
CA THR A 154 9.95 -20.02 92.04
C THR A 154 9.83 -21.28 92.89
N GLU A 155 9.79 -22.46 92.28
CA GLU A 155 9.80 -23.74 93.00
C GLU A 155 11.05 -23.92 93.87
N LEU A 156 12.24 -23.57 93.37
CA LEU A 156 13.48 -23.60 94.15
C LEU A 156 13.45 -22.62 95.32
N MET A 157 12.91 -21.41 95.12
CA MET A 157 12.72 -20.43 96.20
C MET A 157 11.75 -20.94 97.26
N VAL A 158 10.63 -21.54 96.86
CA VAL A 158 9.66 -22.17 97.77
C VAL A 158 10.31 -23.30 98.54
N LYS A 159 10.98 -24.25 97.88
CA LYS A 159 11.69 -25.35 98.55
C LYS A 159 12.78 -24.86 99.50
N ARG A 160 13.52 -23.81 99.13
CA ARG A 160 14.54 -23.20 99.99
C ARG A 160 13.92 -22.49 101.19
N ALA A 161 12.77 -21.84 101.01
CA ALA A 161 12.02 -21.25 102.11
C ALA A 161 11.51 -22.35 103.05
N GLU A 162 10.90 -23.42 102.54
CA GLU A 162 10.44 -24.58 103.33
C GLU A 162 11.57 -25.28 104.11
N ALA A 163 12.76 -25.38 103.50
CA ALA A 163 13.96 -25.96 104.13
C ALA A 163 14.67 -24.99 105.09
N SER A 164 14.31 -23.70 105.08
CA SER A 164 14.88 -22.70 105.98
C SER A 164 14.17 -22.76 107.33
N THR A 165 14.91 -23.05 108.39
CA THR A 165 14.41 -23.11 109.77
C THR A 165 13.88 -21.77 110.29
N LEU A 166 14.19 -20.65 109.61
CA LEU A 166 13.65 -19.31 109.89
C LEU A 166 12.23 -19.07 109.33
N ALA A 167 11.80 -19.85 108.34
CA ALA A 167 10.47 -19.72 107.72
C ALA A 167 9.47 -20.81 108.16
N GLN A 168 9.93 -21.82 108.89
CA GLN A 168 9.05 -22.75 109.60
C GLN A 168 8.48 -22.05 110.84
N MET A 169 7.14 -22.05 110.98
CA MET A 169 6.49 -21.59 112.21
C MET A 169 7.09 -22.35 113.40
N PRO A 170 7.50 -21.66 114.49
CA PRO A 170 8.05 -22.33 115.65
C PRO A 170 7.03 -23.36 116.17
N VAL A 171 7.48 -24.59 116.36
CA VAL A 171 6.66 -25.66 116.95
C VAL A 171 6.32 -25.22 118.38
N THR A 172 5.11 -24.71 118.62
CA THR A 172 4.61 -24.48 119.96
C THR A 172 4.27 -25.85 120.56
N THR A 173 5.22 -26.45 121.27
CA THR A 173 4.93 -27.54 122.21
C THR A 173 4.12 -26.96 123.37
N THR A 174 2.81 -26.88 123.24
CA THR A 174 1.94 -26.63 124.40
C THR A 174 1.73 -27.97 125.10
N THR A 175 2.57 -28.17 126.11
CA THR A 175 2.54 -29.25 127.08
C THR A 175 1.14 -29.42 127.66
N ASN A 176 0.60 -30.63 127.47
CA ASN A 176 -0.63 -31.08 128.08
C ASN A 176 -0.40 -31.17 129.61
N SER A 177 -0.91 -30.21 130.38
CA SER A 177 -0.93 -30.26 131.85
C SER A 177 -2.36 -30.20 132.34
N ARG A 178 -2.92 -31.39 132.61
CA ARG A 178 -4.10 -31.60 133.45
C ARG A 178 -3.87 -30.95 134.83
N ARG A 179 -4.81 -30.11 135.26
CA ARG A 179 -5.37 -30.09 136.62
C ARG A 179 -6.67 -29.30 136.63
#